data_AF-A0A7S2JPD9-F1
#
_entry.id   AF-A0A7S2JPD9-F1
#
_cell.length_a   1.000
_cell.length_b   1.000
_cell.length_c   1.000
_cell.angle_alpha   90.00
_cell.angle_beta   90.00
_cell.angle_gamma   90.00
#
_symmetry.space_group_name_H-M   'P 1'
#
loop_
_entity.id
_entity.type
_entity.pdbx_description
1 polymer ?
#
loop_
_entity_poly.entity_id
_entity_poly.type
_entity_poly.pdbx_seq_one_letter_code
_entity_poly.pdbx_strand_id
1 'polypeptide(L)'
;HTRPKSTHAHPKYARSFQIHTFLPNRLHLAINLNGHHWNAASESVRLNLFCGYASPVTAAYMGYPGPTGARNLHYTYVDGAAAPSVHSAHFTERLIHLPHTYLMASEPFALPSPFHPMASEPFVSPQ
;
A
#
# COMPACT_ATOMS: atom_id res chain seq x y z
N HIS A 1 5.07 -0.48 52.97
CA HIS A 1 4.41 -1.05 51.79
C HIS A 1 4.11 0.04 50.77
N THR A 2 4.89 0.10 49.70
CA THR A 2 4.73 1.07 48.61
C THR A 2 3.71 0.55 47.59
N ARG A 3 2.64 1.31 47.35
CA ARG A 3 1.68 1.06 46.26
C ARG A 3 2.41 1.19 44.91
N PRO A 4 2.18 0.30 43.92
CA PRO A 4 2.70 0.53 42.58
C PRO A 4 1.98 1.73 41.95
N LYS A 5 2.76 2.62 41.34
CA LYS A 5 2.24 3.77 40.58
C LYS A 5 1.46 3.25 39.38
N SER A 6 0.19 3.67 39.28
CA SER A 6 -0.63 3.57 38.08
C SER A 6 0.11 4.20 36.90
N THR A 7 0.62 3.39 35.98
CA THR A 7 1.13 3.86 34.70
C THR A 7 -0.08 4.21 33.83
N HIS A 8 -0.40 5.50 33.75
CA HIS A 8 -1.32 6.01 32.74
C HIS A 8 -0.73 5.75 31.36
N ALA A 9 -1.21 4.72 30.67
CA ALA A 9 -0.99 4.57 29.24
C ALA A 9 -1.58 5.80 28.54
N HIS A 10 -0.74 6.52 27.79
CA HIS A 10 -1.12 7.71 27.05
C HIS A 10 -2.20 7.34 26.01
N PRO A 11 -3.32 8.09 25.88
CA PRO A 11 -4.45 7.72 25.02
C PRO A 11 -4.17 7.70 23.51
N LYS A 12 -2.92 7.93 23.09
CA LYS A 12 -2.49 7.91 21.68
C LYS A 12 -2.45 6.51 21.05
N TYR A 13 -2.58 5.45 21.85
CA TYR A 13 -2.44 4.06 21.36
C TYR A 13 -3.72 3.22 21.46
N ALA A 14 -4.86 3.84 21.78
CA ALA A 14 -6.10 3.10 22.08
C ALA A 14 -7.13 3.05 20.92
N ARG A 15 -6.81 3.55 19.72
CA ARG A 15 -7.79 3.57 18.61
C ARG A 15 -7.13 3.42 17.24
N SER A 16 -7.16 2.19 16.70
CA SER A 16 -7.25 1.90 15.25
C SER A 16 -7.02 0.41 14.96
N PHE A 17 -7.72 -0.50 15.66
CA PHE A 17 -8.07 -1.78 15.05
C PHE A 17 -9.21 -1.53 14.07
N GLN A 18 -8.91 -0.80 12.99
CA GLN A 18 -9.88 -0.55 11.92
C GLN A 18 -9.90 -1.75 10.98
N ILE A 19 -10.24 -2.92 11.53
CA ILE A 19 -10.88 -4.00 10.77
C ILE A 19 -12.35 -3.60 10.68
N HIS A 20 -12.66 -2.52 9.95
CA HIS A 20 -14.04 -2.24 9.61
C HIS A 20 -14.43 -3.23 8.51
N THR A 21 -14.90 -4.38 8.98
CA THR A 21 -15.82 -5.24 8.26
C THR A 21 -15.23 -5.86 6.99
N PHE A 22 -14.26 -6.77 7.16
CA PHE A 22 -14.24 -7.91 6.24
C PHE A 22 -15.40 -8.79 6.65
N LEU A 23 -16.53 -8.72 5.92
CA LEU A 23 -17.52 -9.78 6.02
C LEU A 23 -16.82 -11.05 5.56
N PRO A 24 -16.63 -12.06 6.43
CA PRO A 24 -16.08 -13.32 5.99
C PRO A 24 -16.91 -13.79 4.80
N ASN A 25 -16.24 -14.06 3.68
CA ASN A 25 -16.80 -14.63 2.44
C ASN A 25 -17.37 -13.66 1.38
N ARG A 26 -17.07 -12.35 1.41
CA ARG A 26 -17.43 -11.45 0.29
C ARG A 26 -16.31 -11.16 -0.72
N LEU A 27 -15.05 -11.38 -0.37
CA LEU A 27 -13.94 -11.10 -1.26
C LEU A 27 -13.44 -12.38 -1.90
N HIS A 28 -13.50 -12.45 -3.22
CA HIS A 28 -12.90 -13.54 -4.00
C HIS A 28 -11.39 -13.38 -4.18
N LEU A 29 -10.91 -12.13 -4.22
CA LEU A 29 -9.51 -11.75 -4.29
C LEU A 29 -9.23 -10.58 -3.33
N ALA A 30 -8.19 -10.70 -2.53
CA ALA A 30 -7.63 -9.60 -1.75
C ALA A 30 -6.23 -9.23 -2.27
N ILE A 31 -5.97 -7.93 -2.47
CA ILE A 31 -4.70 -7.43 -2.98
C ILE A 31 -3.98 -6.62 -1.90
N ASN A 32 -2.75 -7.00 -1.59
CA ASN A 32 -1.86 -6.28 -0.70
C ASN A 32 -1.07 -5.22 -1.48
N LEU A 33 -1.20 -3.96 -1.06
CA LEU A 33 -0.56 -2.80 -1.69
C LEU A 33 0.49 -2.13 -0.78
N ASN A 34 0.97 -2.82 0.26
CA ASN A 34 1.92 -2.24 1.23
C ASN A 34 3.19 -3.08 1.38
N GLY A 35 3.11 -4.41 1.26
CA GLY A 35 4.14 -5.35 1.68
C GLY A 35 4.66 -5.03 3.08
N HIS A 36 5.98 -4.90 3.21
CA HIS A 36 6.68 -4.57 4.47
C HIS A 36 6.72 -3.08 4.80
N HIS A 37 6.06 -2.23 4.01
CA HIS A 37 6.08 -0.80 4.22
C HIS A 37 5.02 -0.34 5.23
N TRP A 38 5.46 0.57 6.09
CA TRP A 38 4.60 1.40 6.91
C TRP A 38 4.38 2.75 6.21
N ASN A 39 3.15 3.27 6.22
CA ASN A 39 2.86 4.65 5.86
C ASN A 39 1.92 5.32 6.88
N ALA A 40 1.85 6.66 6.84
CA ALA A 40 1.05 7.45 7.77
C ALA A 40 -0.45 7.07 7.77
N ALA A 41 -0.98 6.61 6.64
CA ALA A 41 -2.36 6.17 6.51
C ALA A 41 -2.63 4.79 7.17
N SER A 42 -1.62 3.94 7.28
CA SER A 42 -1.74 2.57 7.79
C SER A 42 -1.30 2.40 9.23
N GLU A 43 -0.51 3.32 9.79
CA GLU A 43 0.04 3.33 11.17
C GLU A 43 0.88 2.10 11.59
N SER A 44 0.84 1.00 10.85
CA SER A 44 1.73 -0.15 10.95
C SER A 44 1.76 -0.95 9.65
N VAL A 45 2.70 -1.88 9.53
CA VAL A 45 2.65 -2.96 8.55
C VAL A 45 1.45 -3.86 8.85
N ARG A 46 0.62 -4.17 7.84
CA ARG A 46 -0.65 -4.91 7.98
C ARG A 46 -0.65 -6.25 7.23
N LEU A 47 0.53 -6.82 6.95
CA LEU A 47 0.70 -8.13 6.29
C LEU A 47 -0.06 -9.25 7.01
N ASN A 48 -0.18 -9.18 8.33
CA ASN A 48 -0.92 -10.12 9.16
C ASN A 48 -2.42 -10.21 8.84
N LEU A 49 -3.02 -9.20 8.20
CA LEU A 49 -4.42 -9.27 7.74
C LEU A 49 -4.63 -10.38 6.71
N PHE A 50 -3.58 -10.73 5.95
CA PHE A 50 -3.62 -11.80 4.96
C PHE A 50 -3.41 -13.19 5.56
N CYS A 51 -2.93 -13.28 6.81
CA CYS A 51 -2.83 -14.56 7.52
C CYS A 51 -4.19 -15.16 7.88
N GLY A 52 -5.23 -14.32 7.98
CA GLY A 52 -6.57 -14.71 8.42
C GLY A 52 -7.50 -15.26 7.32
N TYR A 53 -6.99 -15.58 6.13
CA TYR A 53 -7.80 -16.01 4.97
C TYR A 53 -8.97 -15.06 4.67
N ALA A 54 -8.72 -13.73 4.71
CA ALA A 54 -9.73 -12.71 4.39
C ALA A 54 -10.34 -12.87 2.97
N SER A 55 -9.68 -13.65 2.11
CA SER A 55 -10.14 -14.05 0.80
C SER A 55 -9.52 -15.41 0.43
N PRO A 56 -10.19 -16.29 -0.35
CA PRO A 56 -9.60 -17.55 -0.79
C PRO A 56 -8.41 -17.34 -1.73
N VAL A 57 -8.31 -16.18 -2.40
CA VAL A 57 -7.15 -15.81 -3.21
C VAL A 57 -6.58 -14.49 -2.71
N THR A 58 -5.28 -14.46 -2.48
CA THR A 58 -4.55 -13.29 -2.02
C THR A 58 -3.37 -13.02 -2.96
N ALA A 59 -3.12 -11.75 -3.25
CA ALA A 59 -2.01 -11.34 -4.11
C ALA A 59 -1.31 -10.08 -3.60
N ALA A 60 -0.04 -9.90 -3.91
CA ALA A 60 0.67 -8.64 -3.75
C ALA A 60 0.72 -7.88 -5.08
N TYR A 61 0.65 -6.55 -5.03
CA TYR A 61 0.83 -5.70 -6.20
C TYR A 61 1.42 -4.35 -5.82
N MET A 62 2.49 -3.94 -6.52
CA MET A 62 3.10 -2.60 -6.58
C MET A 62 3.61 -1.96 -5.26
N GLY A 63 3.05 -2.28 -4.10
CA GLY A 63 3.34 -1.64 -2.82
C GLY A 63 4.71 -1.93 -2.21
N TYR A 64 5.34 -3.03 -2.63
CA TYR A 64 6.65 -3.45 -2.17
C TYR A 64 7.41 -4.11 -3.34
N PRO A 65 8.57 -3.57 -3.76
CA PRO A 65 9.30 -4.05 -4.93
C PRO A 65 10.16 -5.27 -4.60
N GLY A 66 9.51 -6.40 -4.30
CA GLY A 66 10.18 -7.66 -3.97
C GLY A 66 9.22 -8.72 -3.41
N PRO A 67 9.73 -9.93 -3.12
CA PRO A 67 8.95 -10.97 -2.44
C PRO A 67 8.60 -10.54 -1.01
N THR A 68 7.38 -10.82 -0.56
CA THR A 68 6.98 -10.52 0.82
C THR A 68 7.45 -11.58 1.81
N GLY A 69 7.75 -12.81 1.34
CA GLY A 69 8.08 -13.94 2.21
C GLY A 69 6.88 -14.49 2.98
N ALA A 70 5.68 -13.95 2.76
CA ALA A 70 4.50 -14.31 3.51
C ALA A 70 3.81 -15.54 2.90
N ARG A 71 3.74 -16.62 3.67
CA ARG A 71 3.17 -17.90 3.22
C ARG A 71 1.68 -17.82 2.82
N ASN A 72 0.97 -16.82 3.31
CA ASN A 72 -0.47 -16.62 3.07
C ASN A 72 -0.75 -15.65 1.91
N LEU A 73 0.27 -15.21 1.18
CA LEU A 73 0.15 -14.46 -0.07
C LEU A 73 0.39 -15.43 -1.23
N HIS A 74 -0.68 -15.74 -1.98
CA HIS A 74 -0.60 -16.79 -3.00
C HIS A 74 0.14 -16.34 -4.26
N TYR A 75 -0.04 -15.07 -4.66
CA TYR A 75 0.49 -14.54 -5.92
C TYR A 75 1.17 -13.18 -5.74
N THR A 76 2.02 -12.82 -6.71
CA THR A 76 2.51 -11.45 -6.88
C THR A 76 2.51 -11.09 -8.36
N TYR A 77 2.02 -9.91 -8.67
CA TYR A 77 2.02 -9.38 -10.05
C TYR A 77 3.37 -8.72 -10.34
N VAL A 78 3.97 -9.14 -11.45
CA VAL A 78 5.30 -8.71 -11.89
C VAL A 78 5.32 -8.53 -13.41
N ASP A 79 6.43 -8.06 -13.94
CA ASP A 79 6.71 -8.08 -15.37
C ASP A 79 8.09 -8.72 -15.63
N GLY A 80 8.45 -8.87 -16.90
CA GLY A 80 9.71 -9.49 -17.30
C GLY A 80 10.95 -8.70 -16.88
N ALA A 81 10.82 -7.41 -16.58
CA ALA A 81 11.93 -6.56 -16.14
C ALA A 81 12.13 -6.64 -14.62
N ALA A 82 11.05 -6.56 -13.85
CA ALA A 82 11.07 -6.58 -12.39
C ALA A 82 11.37 -7.97 -11.83
N ALA A 83 10.81 -9.02 -12.43
CA ALA A 83 11.05 -10.40 -12.01
C ALA A 83 11.08 -11.35 -13.22
N PRO A 84 12.24 -11.44 -13.91
CA PRO A 84 12.47 -12.48 -14.92
C PRO A 84 12.10 -13.87 -14.38
N SER A 85 11.55 -14.74 -15.24
CA SER A 85 11.08 -16.08 -14.84
C SER A 85 12.16 -16.92 -14.16
N VAL A 86 13.42 -16.74 -14.54
CA VAL A 86 14.59 -17.40 -13.92
C VAL A 86 14.75 -17.09 -12.42
N HIS A 87 14.18 -15.98 -11.94
CA HIS A 87 14.25 -15.58 -10.53
C HIS A 87 13.05 -16.07 -9.71
N SER A 88 12.14 -16.88 -10.28
CA SER A 88 10.94 -17.34 -9.56
C SER A 88 11.24 -18.09 -8.26
N ALA A 89 12.41 -18.73 -8.16
CA ALA A 89 12.86 -19.42 -6.96
C ALA A 89 13.09 -18.51 -5.74
N HIS A 90 13.22 -17.20 -5.95
CA HIS A 90 13.38 -16.21 -4.88
C HIS A 90 12.05 -15.73 -4.28
N PHE A 91 10.92 -16.18 -4.83
CA PHE A 91 9.59 -15.76 -4.41
C PHE A 91 8.89 -16.88 -3.65
N THR A 92 8.30 -16.53 -2.51
CA THR A 92 7.34 -17.42 -1.82
C THR A 92 6.00 -17.45 -2.54
N GLU A 93 5.66 -16.35 -3.20
CA GLU A 93 4.46 -16.13 -4.00
C GLU A 93 4.65 -16.66 -5.42
N ARG A 94 3.56 -17.11 -6.05
CA ARG A 94 3.59 -17.47 -7.46
C ARG A 94 3.57 -16.20 -8.32
N LEU A 95 4.49 -16.12 -9.29
CA LEU A 95 4.58 -14.98 -10.19
C LEU A 95 3.43 -14.97 -11.19
N ILE A 96 2.78 -13.82 -11.35
CA ILE A 96 1.86 -13.51 -12.45
C ILE A 96 2.51 -12.43 -13.30
N HIS A 97 3.00 -12.80 -14.48
CA HIS A 97 3.61 -11.87 -15.43
C HIS A 97 2.55 -11.10 -16.21
N LEU A 98 2.56 -9.78 -16.07
CA LEU A 98 1.80 -8.86 -16.90
C LEU A 98 2.47 -8.69 -18.27
N PRO A 99 1.70 -8.45 -19.35
CA PRO A 99 2.21 -8.46 -20.73
C PRO A 99 3.18 -7.32 -21.05
N HIS A 100 3.12 -6.22 -20.30
CA HIS A 100 3.96 -5.03 -20.52
C HIS A 100 4.73 -4.67 -19.26
N THR A 101 4.08 -3.95 -18.33
CA THR A 101 4.70 -3.56 -17.08
C THR A 101 3.77 -3.78 -15.89
N TYR A 102 4.37 -4.02 -14.72
CA TYR A 102 3.67 -4.05 -13.44
C TYR A 102 3.51 -2.65 -12.81
N LEU A 103 4.19 -1.64 -13.35
CA LEU A 103 4.06 -0.27 -12.88
C LEU A 103 2.86 0.41 -13.53
N MET A 104 1.99 0.98 -12.69
CA MET A 104 0.87 1.80 -13.14
C MET A 104 1.01 3.20 -12.52
N ALA A 105 0.85 4.22 -13.35
CA ALA A 105 0.71 5.59 -12.90
C ALA A 105 -0.65 6.12 -13.35
N SER A 106 -1.29 6.96 -12.54
CA SER A 106 -2.36 7.80 -13.08
C SER A 106 -1.75 8.71 -14.14
N GLU A 107 -2.49 8.97 -15.22
CA GLU A 107 -2.20 10.13 -16.07
C GLU A 107 -1.94 11.34 -15.17
N PRO A 108 -0.92 12.16 -15.45
CA PRO A 108 -0.75 13.39 -14.70
C PRO A 108 -2.08 14.12 -14.75
N PHE A 109 -2.72 14.35 -13.59
CA PHE A 109 -3.75 15.37 -13.52
C PHE A 109 -3.11 16.59 -14.13
N ALA A 110 -3.61 17.05 -15.29
CA ALA A 110 -2.93 18.02 -16.14
C ALA A 110 -2.29 19.07 -15.23
N LEU A 111 -0.98 18.95 -15.02
CA LEU A 111 -0.32 19.86 -14.10
C LEU A 111 -0.58 21.22 -14.74
N PRO A 112 -1.15 22.20 -14.02
CA PRO A 112 -1.28 23.52 -14.59
C PRO A 112 0.11 23.87 -15.11
N SER A 113 0.18 24.16 -16.41
CA SER A 113 1.45 24.45 -17.07
C SER A 113 2.24 25.38 -16.15
N PRO A 114 3.51 25.09 -15.84
CA PRO A 114 4.34 26.05 -15.11
C PRO A 114 4.47 27.38 -15.87
N PHE A 115 4.01 27.41 -17.13
CA PHE A 115 3.90 28.58 -18.00
C PHE A 115 2.47 29.09 -18.18
N HIS A 116 1.52 28.83 -17.27
CA HIS A 116 0.35 29.70 -17.23
C HIS A 116 0.88 31.08 -16.82
N PRO A 117 0.91 32.11 -17.71
CA PRO A 117 1.28 33.43 -17.26
C PRO A 117 0.28 33.77 -16.17
N MET A 118 0.75 34.16 -14.97
CA MET A 118 -0.10 34.94 -14.08
C MET A 118 -0.67 36.03 -14.97
N ALA A 119 -1.99 36.02 -15.16
CA ALA A 119 -2.67 37.10 -15.84
C ALA A 119 -2.10 38.38 -15.23
N SER A 120 -1.40 39.17 -16.05
CA SER A 120 -0.80 40.40 -15.59
C SER A 120 -1.95 41.23 -15.02
N GLU A 121 -2.04 41.31 -13.69
CA GLU A 121 -2.84 42.31 -13.02
C GLU A 121 -2.52 43.63 -13.71
N PRO A 122 -3.49 44.33 -14.32
CA PRO A 122 -3.21 45.57 -15.00
C PRO A 122 -2.60 46.52 -13.99
N PHE A 123 -1.39 46.98 -14.26
CA PHE A 123 -0.69 47.97 -13.45
C PHE A 123 -1.57 49.22 -13.36
N VAL A 124 -2.26 49.41 -12.23
CA VAL A 124 -2.97 50.65 -11.93
C VAL A 124 -1.96 51.62 -11.36
N SER A 125 -1.62 52.65 -12.14
CA SER A 125 -0.79 53.76 -11.65
C SER A 125 -1.53 54.50 -10.54
N PRO A 126 -0.90 54.79 -9.39
CA PRO A 126 -1.52 55.65 -8.38
C PRO A 126 -1.67 57.07 -8.97
N GLN A 127 -2.87 57.64 -8.80
CA GLN A 127 -3.15 59.06 -8.94
C GLN A 127 -2.81 59.75 -7.61
#